data_AF-A0A1E2SMP1-F1
#
_entry.id   AF-A0A1E2SMP1-F1
#
_cell.length_a   1.000
_cell.length_b   1.000
_cell.length_c   1.000
_cell.angle_alpha   90.00
_cell.angle_beta   90.00
_cell.angle_gamma   90.00
#
_symmetry.space_group_name_H-M   'P 1'
#
loop_
_entity.id
_entity.type
_entity.pdbx_description
1 polymer ?
#
loop_
_entity_poly.entity_id
_entity_poly.type
_entity_poly.pdbx_seq_one_letter_code
_entity_poly.pdbx_strand_id
1 'polypeptide(L)'
;MSLTSGLAGTPDVLSPASGKLTTMLPARTDNQVSQWSFSQPGVYCVPVTWTATKAGSRTPVSVRKVLTFAAGVADDTGITSCSRGQKPTGQGSGR
;
A
#
# COMPACT_ATOMS: atom_id res chain seq x y z
N MET A 1 -15.47 -2.24 2.26
CA MET A 1 -14.22 -2.01 1.51
C MET A 1 -13.08 -2.01 2.50
N SER A 2 -12.30 -3.10 2.56
CA SER A 2 -11.21 -3.26 3.54
C SER A 2 -9.92 -3.61 2.80
N LEU A 3 -8.85 -2.87 3.11
CA LEU A 3 -7.50 -3.10 2.65
C LEU A 3 -6.62 -3.32 3.87
N THR A 4 -5.95 -4.46 3.97
CA THR A 4 -5.03 -4.73 5.08
C THR A 4 -3.64 -4.97 4.55
N SER A 5 -2.61 -4.55 5.30
CA SER A 5 -1.22 -4.92 5.04
C SER A 5 -0.56 -5.48 6.28
N GLY A 6 0.44 -6.34 6.11
CA GLY A 6 1.16 -7.04 7.20
C GLY A 6 2.63 -7.25 6.86
N LEU A 7 3.45 -7.67 7.83
CA LEU A 7 4.79 -8.20 7.53
C LEU A 7 4.72 -9.73 7.59
N ALA A 8 5.65 -10.41 6.94
CA ALA A 8 5.76 -11.87 7.06
C ALA A 8 5.78 -12.29 8.55
N GLY A 9 4.82 -13.12 8.97
CA GLY A 9 4.67 -13.57 10.36
C GLY A 9 3.93 -12.62 11.31
N THR A 10 3.58 -11.40 10.89
CA THR A 10 2.72 -10.49 11.67
C THR A 10 1.56 -9.98 10.81
N PRO A 11 0.36 -10.57 10.94
CA PRO A 11 -0.82 -10.02 10.29
C PRO A 11 -1.13 -8.63 10.89
N ASP A 12 -1.60 -7.72 10.05
CA ASP A 12 -2.13 -6.40 10.43
C ASP A 12 -1.12 -5.36 10.94
N VAL A 13 -0.36 -4.84 10.00
CA VAL A 13 0.51 -3.68 10.12
C VAL A 13 -0.21 -2.38 9.74
N LEU A 14 -1.02 -2.39 8.68
CA LEU A 14 -1.97 -1.32 8.36
C LEU A 14 -3.33 -1.94 8.05
N SER A 15 -4.39 -1.56 8.75
CA SER A 15 -5.74 -2.09 8.54
C SER A 15 -6.78 -1.05 8.98
N PRO A 16 -7.68 -0.61 8.09
CA PRO A 16 -8.82 0.22 8.43
C PRO A 16 -9.75 -0.50 9.41
N ALA A 17 -9.86 -1.83 9.33
CA ALA A 17 -10.73 -2.63 10.19
C ALA A 17 -10.25 -2.64 11.64
N SER A 18 -8.92 -2.65 11.87
CA SER A 18 -8.32 -2.51 13.20
C SER A 18 -7.97 -1.07 13.59
N GLY A 19 -8.23 -0.09 12.70
CA GLY A 19 -7.88 1.33 12.89
C GLY A 19 -6.38 1.63 12.82
N LYS A 20 -5.53 0.64 12.54
CA LYS A 20 -4.08 0.80 12.50
C LYS A 20 -3.66 1.40 11.17
N LEU A 21 -3.27 2.68 11.15
CA LEU A 21 -2.87 3.40 9.92
C LEU A 21 -1.39 3.76 9.85
N THR A 22 -0.63 3.42 10.89
CA THR A 22 0.81 3.72 10.99
C THR A 22 1.53 2.54 11.65
N THR A 23 2.76 2.28 11.20
CA THR A 23 3.66 1.31 11.82
C THR A 23 5.11 1.80 11.79
N MET A 24 5.95 1.29 12.68
CA MET A 24 7.40 1.46 12.60
C MET A 24 8.03 0.11 12.28
N LEU A 25 8.86 0.11 11.25
CA LEU A 25 9.64 -1.07 10.85
C LEU A 25 11.07 -0.91 11.37
N PRO A 26 11.67 -1.95 11.97
CA PRO A 26 13.08 -1.92 12.35
C PRO A 26 13.96 -1.83 11.10
N ALA A 27 15.00 -0.99 11.14
CA ALA A 27 15.83 -0.64 9.99
C ALA A 27 16.81 -1.76 9.54
N ARG A 28 16.78 -2.95 10.16
CA ARG A 28 17.73 -4.05 9.93
C ARG A 28 17.06 -5.42 9.98
N THR A 29 16.08 -5.63 9.14
CA THR A 29 15.61 -6.99 8.84
C THR A 29 15.65 -7.17 7.34
N ASP A 30 16.66 -7.91 6.90
CA ASP A 30 16.61 -8.60 5.63
C ASP A 30 15.36 -9.49 5.61
N ASN A 31 14.55 -9.35 4.56
CA ASN A 31 13.32 -10.13 4.34
C ASN A 31 12.03 -9.72 5.09
N GLN A 32 11.82 -8.43 5.37
CA GLN A 32 10.48 -7.93 5.69
C GLN A 32 9.62 -7.78 4.42
N VAL A 33 8.72 -8.73 4.19
CA VAL A 33 7.75 -8.67 3.08
C VAL A 33 6.48 -7.99 3.55
N SER A 34 6.09 -6.89 2.91
CA SER A 34 4.76 -6.30 3.10
C SER A 34 3.72 -7.09 2.30
N GLN A 35 2.79 -7.73 2.99
CA GLN A 35 1.62 -8.39 2.38
C GLN A 35 0.46 -7.40 2.27
N TRP A 36 -0.43 -7.58 1.29
CA TRP A 36 -1.64 -6.78 1.11
C TRP A 36 -2.84 -7.70 0.85
N SER A 37 -3.98 -7.39 1.46
CA SER A 37 -5.25 -8.13 1.31
C SER A 37 -6.39 -7.17 0.99
N PHE A 38 -7.22 -7.55 0.02
CA PHE A 38 -8.34 -6.76 -0.50
C PHE A 38 -9.63 -7.56 -0.38
N SER A 39 -10.67 -6.97 0.21
CA SER A 39 -11.95 -7.66 0.44
C SER A 39 -12.81 -7.83 -0.82
N GLN A 40 -12.55 -7.05 -1.87
CA GLN A 40 -13.33 -7.00 -3.11
C GLN A 40 -12.40 -6.77 -4.30
N PRO A 41 -12.79 -7.18 -5.51
CA PRO A 41 -12.11 -6.76 -6.73
C PRO A 41 -12.22 -5.25 -6.97
N GLY A 42 -11.19 -4.65 -7.55
CA GLY A 42 -11.19 -3.25 -7.96
C GLY A 42 -9.81 -2.62 -8.08
N VAL A 43 -9.80 -1.34 -8.46
CA VAL A 43 -8.59 -0.50 -8.50
C VAL A 43 -8.55 0.42 -7.28
N TYR A 44 -7.45 0.39 -6.54
CA TYR A 44 -7.27 1.11 -5.29
C TYR A 44 -6.11 2.09 -5.38
N CYS A 45 -6.35 3.35 -5.01
CA CYS A 45 -5.30 4.36 -4.84
C CYS A 45 -5.00 4.53 -3.36
N VAL A 46 -3.83 4.09 -2.93
CA VAL A 46 -3.46 4.08 -1.51
C VAL A 46 -2.37 5.12 -1.28
N PRO A 47 -2.68 6.28 -0.65
CA PRO A 47 -1.66 7.23 -0.26
C PRO A 47 -0.85 6.65 0.91
N VAL A 48 0.47 6.55 0.73
CA VAL A 48 1.39 6.07 1.76
C VAL A 48 2.45 7.13 2.00
N THR A 49 2.74 7.37 3.27
CA THR A 49 3.86 8.20 3.72
C THR A 49 4.91 7.29 4.34
N TRP A 50 6.11 7.29 3.77
CA TRP A 50 7.27 6.63 4.36
C TRP A 50 8.14 7.68 5.04
N THR A 51 8.51 7.39 6.28
CA THR A 51 9.47 8.19 7.03
C THR A 51 10.64 7.29 7.41
N ALA A 52 11.86 7.73 7.12
CA ALA A 52 13.06 6.98 7.40
C ALA A 52 14.19 7.91 7.86
N THR A 53 15.03 7.42 8.77
CA THR A 53 16.27 8.10 9.15
C THR A 53 17.42 7.48 8.37
N LYS A 54 18.09 8.28 7.55
CA LYS A 54 19.26 7.82 6.77
C LYS A 54 20.42 7.47 7.71
N ALA A 55 21.23 6.47 7.33
CA ALA A 55 22.44 6.15 8.08
C ALA A 55 23.34 7.40 8.21
N GLY A 56 23.82 7.68 9.41
CA GLY A 56 24.63 8.87 9.71
C GLY A 56 23.83 10.18 9.86
N SER A 57 22.52 10.17 9.62
CA SER A 57 21.64 11.32 9.89
C SER A 57 20.91 11.15 11.22
N ARG A 58 20.67 12.27 11.92
CA ARG A 58 19.73 12.33 13.05
C ARG A 58 18.34 12.81 12.63
N THR A 59 18.24 13.41 11.45
CA THR A 59 17.01 13.98 10.94
C THR A 59 16.28 12.95 10.06
N PRO A 60 15.00 12.64 10.37
CA PRO A 60 14.17 11.82 9.50
C PRO A 60 13.88 12.53 8.18
N VAL A 61 13.83 11.76 7.10
CA VAL A 61 13.28 12.20 5.80
C VAL A 61 11.93 11.55 5.58
N SER A 62 11.02 12.27 4.92
CA SER A 62 9.68 11.78 4.61
C SER A 62 9.39 11.89 3.12
N VAL A 63 8.70 10.89 2.58
CA VAL A 63 8.20 10.87 1.22
C VAL A 63 6.77 10.36 1.20
N ARG A 64 5.90 11.06 0.48
CA ARG A 64 4.51 10.64 0.22
C ARG A 64 4.38 10.19 -1.22
N LYS A 65 3.79 9.02 -1.46
CA LYS A 65 3.41 8.52 -2.79
C LYS A 65 2.01 7.92 -2.75
N VAL A 66 1.44 7.71 -3.92
CA VAL A 66 0.18 6.99 -4.09
C VAL A 66 0.50 5.68 -4.82
N LEU A 67 0.23 4.55 -4.17
CA LEU A 67 0.31 3.23 -4.77
C LEU A 67 -0.99 2.93 -5.50
N THR A 68 -0.90 2.32 -6.68
CA THR A 68 -2.06 1.82 -7.43
C THR A 68 -2.08 0.30 -7.32
N PHE A 69 -3.17 -0.26 -6.80
CA PHE A 69 -3.37 -1.70 -6.77
C PHE A 69 -4.55 -2.06 -7.68
N ALA A 70 -4.35 -3.03 -8.55
CA ALA A 70 -5.40 -3.65 -9.35
C ALA A 70 -5.64 -5.05 -8.77
N ALA A 71 -6.63 -5.19 -7.88
CA ALA A 71 -6.90 -6.44 -7.17
C ALA A 71 -8.09 -7.16 -7.81
N GLY A 72 -7.93 -8.43 -8.16
CA GLY A 72 -9.03 -9.25 -8.70
C GLY A 72 -9.65 -8.73 -10.01
N VAL A 73 -8.95 -7.89 -10.78
CA VAL A 73 -9.41 -7.41 -12.09
C VAL A 73 -9.05 -8.42 -13.18
N ALA A 74 -9.96 -8.66 -14.13
CA ALA A 74 -9.74 -9.62 -15.21
C ALA A 74 -8.86 -9.07 -16.35
N ASP A 75 -8.83 -7.76 -16.51
CA ASP A 75 -8.05 -7.03 -17.51
C ASP A 75 -7.44 -5.80 -16.84
N ASP A 76 -6.13 -5.62 -16.99
CA ASP A 76 -5.38 -4.48 -16.49
C ASP A 76 -5.06 -3.45 -17.57
N THR A 77 -5.41 -3.74 -18.83
CA THR A 77 -5.24 -2.81 -19.93
C THR A 77 -6.12 -1.57 -19.73
N GLY A 78 -5.52 -0.40 -19.89
CA GLY A 78 -6.20 0.88 -19.69
C GLY A 78 -6.32 1.35 -18.23
N ILE A 79 -5.82 0.59 -17.24
CA ILE A 79 -5.76 1.08 -15.86
C ILE A 79 -4.81 2.28 -15.80
N THR A 80 -5.39 3.43 -15.43
CA THR A 80 -4.62 4.65 -15.23
C THR A 80 -4.06 4.70 -13.81
N SER A 81 -2.73 4.86 -13.69
CA SER A 81 -2.06 4.95 -12.40
C SER A 81 -2.49 6.20 -11.62
N CYS A 82 -2.73 6.03 -10.32
CA CYS A 82 -3.03 7.12 -9.40
C CYS A 82 -1.79 7.96 -9.01
N SER A 83 -0.59 7.56 -9.45
CA SER A 83 0.68 8.16 -9.02
C SER A 83 0.81 9.65 -9.35
N ARG A 84 0.04 10.15 -10.32
CA ARG A 84 -0.02 11.56 -10.73
C ARG A 84 -1.28 12.29 -10.25
N GLY A 85 -1.95 11.77 -9.22
CA GLY A 85 -3.19 12.37 -8.69
C GLY A 85 -4.41 12.16 -9.60
N GLN A 86 -4.30 11.28 -10.59
CA GLN A 86 -5.43 10.92 -11.44
C GLN A 86 -6.38 9.97 -10.70
N LYS A 87 -7.69 10.13 -10.95
CA LYS A 87 -8.69 9.17 -10.46
C LYS A 87 -8.48 7.87 -11.23
N PRO A 88 -8.51 6.70 -10.56
CA PRO A 88 -8.36 5.44 -11.26
C PRO A 88 -9.56 5.27 -12.17
N THR A 89 -9.31 5.29 -13.48
CA THR A 89 -10.28 4.91 -14.50
C THR A 89 -9.90 3.52 -14.98
N GLY A 90 -10.87 2.61 -14.89
CA GLY A 90 -10.67 1.17 -15.08
C GLY A 90 -11.76 0.42 -14.32
N GLN A 91 -12.90 0.21 -14.98
CA GLN A 91 -13.89 -0.76 -14.51
C GLN A 91 -13.30 -2.14 -14.86
N GLY A 92 -12.52 -2.72 -13.95
CA GLY A 92 -12.20 -4.13 -14.05
C GLY A 92 -13.53 -4.89 -14.01
N SER A 93 -13.97 -5.40 -15.14
CA SER A 93 -15.18 -6.22 -15.21
C SER A 93 -14.91 -7.47 -14.38
N GLY A 94 -15.57 -7.54 -13.21
CA GLY A 94 -15.50 -8.70 -12.33
C GLY A 94 -16.15 -9.89 -13.00
N ARG A 95 -15.53 -11.05 -12.85
CA ARG A 95 -16.05 -12.34 -13.31
C ARG A 95 -16.83 -13.03 -12.21
#